data_AF-V7HCW8-F1
#
_entry.id   AF-V7HCW8-F1
#
_cell.length_a   1.000
_cell.length_b   1.000
_cell.length_c   1.000
_cell.angle_alpha   90.00
_cell.angle_beta   90.00
_cell.angle_gamma   90.00
#
_symmetry.space_group_name_H-M   'P 1'
#
loop_
_entity.id
_entity.type
_entity.pdbx_description
1 polymer ?
#
loop_
_entity_poly.entity_id
_entity_poly.type
_entity_poly.pdbx_seq_one_letter_code
_entity_poly.pdbx_strand_id
1 'polypeptide(L)'
;MIITRRKLLVGSAAGAVALTLGSRAFAALPPLAKKDKYKVGFAQTESNNPWRLAETKSMQDEAAKLGHQLVYTDAAGSSAKQASDVNSMIAQGVDAIFLPPREDKPLVPVILAARDAGIPVFLVDRDVDHTMAKPGEDYVCFIGSDFIEEATRVGEWLVKNANGKSKIIELEGTTGASAATDRKKGFDDFIAKHSQFTILASQSGDFARDKGRQVAETLLQAHPDADIIYAHNDEMALGAIAALEAAGKTPGKDVLILSIDGEKEGVQAIIDGKIGAICACSPLFGPKAFATMADYAAGKKIPPFIKNEDAFFDATNAKKDFDIAF
;
A
#
# COMPACT_ATOMS: atom_id res chain seq x y z
N MET A 1 0.48 -0.59 91.59
CA MET A 1 -0.81 -1.29 91.37
C MET A 1 -0.53 -2.47 90.45
N ILE A 2 -0.69 -3.67 90.98
CA ILE A 2 -0.40 -4.98 90.34
C ILE A 2 -1.54 -5.33 89.37
N ILE A 3 -1.25 -6.03 88.25
CA ILE A 3 -2.03 -7.06 87.51
C ILE A 3 -1.29 -7.30 86.15
N THR A 4 -0.41 -8.30 85.99
CA THR A 4 -0.53 -9.74 85.58
C THR A 4 -0.79 -10.08 84.10
N ARG A 5 -0.11 -11.17 83.68
CA ARG A 5 0.15 -11.75 82.34
C ARG A 5 -1.05 -12.40 81.61
N ARG A 6 -0.83 -12.65 80.30
CA ARG A 6 -1.50 -13.58 79.33
C ARG A 6 -2.78 -12.98 78.69
N LYS A 7 -3.02 -13.07 77.38
CA LYS A 7 -2.81 -14.17 76.42
C LYS A 7 -2.57 -13.64 74.99
N LEU A 8 -1.76 -14.38 74.24
CA LEU A 8 -1.86 -14.49 72.78
C LEU A 8 -3.30 -14.87 72.40
N LEU A 9 -3.87 -14.21 71.40
CA LEU A 9 -4.83 -14.80 70.48
C LEU A 9 -4.53 -14.26 69.09
N VAL A 10 -4.06 -15.18 68.25
CA VAL A 10 -3.83 -15.03 66.82
C VAL A 10 -5.17 -14.66 66.17
N GLY A 11 -5.29 -13.40 65.75
CA GLY A 11 -6.36 -12.96 64.88
C GLY A 11 -5.87 -13.02 63.45
N SER A 12 -6.34 -14.03 62.71
CA SER A 12 -6.09 -14.22 61.28
C SER A 12 -6.67 -13.04 60.50
N ALA A 13 -5.85 -12.03 60.21
CA ALA A 13 -6.19 -11.03 59.20
C ALA A 13 -6.02 -11.68 57.82
N ALA A 14 -7.08 -12.29 57.32
CA ALA A 14 -7.21 -12.60 55.90
C ALA A 14 -7.32 -11.27 55.14
N GLY A 15 -6.17 -10.64 54.89
CA GLY A 15 -6.06 -9.53 53.95
C GLY A 15 -6.26 -10.10 52.55
N ALA A 16 -7.47 -9.94 52.01
CA ALA A 16 -7.72 -10.14 50.59
C ALA A 16 -6.93 -9.08 49.83
N VAL A 17 -5.72 -9.43 49.39
CA VAL A 17 -5.03 -8.71 48.32
C VAL A 17 -5.84 -8.98 47.07
N ALA A 18 -6.74 -8.07 46.73
CA ALA A 18 -7.34 -8.02 45.41
C ALA A 18 -6.19 -7.70 44.44
N LEU A 19 -5.61 -8.73 43.83
CA LEU A 19 -4.90 -8.58 42.57
C LEU A 19 -5.94 -8.06 41.57
N THR A 20 -5.97 -6.75 41.36
CA THR A 20 -6.53 -6.18 40.15
C THR A 20 -5.61 -6.63 39.01
N LEU A 21 -5.88 -7.83 38.50
CA LEU A 21 -5.53 -8.20 37.13
C LEU A 21 -6.19 -7.14 36.26
N GLY A 22 -5.42 -6.10 35.92
CA GLY A 22 -5.79 -5.16 34.88
C GLY A 22 -5.93 -5.99 33.62
N SER A 23 -7.16 -6.38 33.31
CA SER A 23 -7.55 -6.70 31.95
C SER A 23 -7.08 -5.52 31.13
N ARG A 24 -6.11 -5.76 30.23
CA ARG A 24 -5.87 -4.84 29.12
C ARG A 24 -7.19 -4.79 28.39
N ALA A 25 -8.04 -3.82 28.73
CA ALA A 25 -9.17 -3.49 27.89
C ALA A 25 -8.53 -3.20 26.54
N PHE A 26 -8.86 -4.00 25.53
CA PHE A 26 -8.54 -3.66 24.16
C PHE A 26 -9.04 -2.23 23.97
N ALA A 27 -8.11 -1.28 23.80
CA ALA A 27 -8.48 0.10 23.59
C ALA A 27 -9.30 0.11 22.30
N ALA A 28 -10.61 0.33 22.42
CA ALA A 28 -11.49 0.40 21.28
C ALA A 28 -10.97 1.52 20.35
N LEU A 29 -11.12 1.34 19.04
CA LEU A 29 -10.77 2.37 18.06
C LEU A 29 -11.37 3.73 18.45
N PRO A 30 -10.63 4.84 18.28
CA PRO A 30 -11.12 6.15 18.63
C PRO A 30 -12.38 6.52 17.85
N PRO A 31 -13.51 6.84 18.51
CA PRO A 31 -14.72 7.20 17.79
C PRO A 31 -14.54 8.52 17.03
N LEU A 32 -15.13 8.61 15.83
CA LEU A 32 -15.20 9.87 15.10
C LEU A 32 -16.56 10.53 15.34
N ALA A 33 -16.57 11.71 15.96
CA ALA A 33 -17.81 12.45 16.16
C ALA A 33 -18.39 12.92 14.81
N LYS A 34 -19.72 12.85 14.66
CA LYS A 34 -20.41 13.40 13.48
C LYS A 34 -20.28 14.93 13.46
N LYS A 35 -19.74 15.49 12.37
CA LYS A 35 -19.56 16.93 12.13
C LYS A 35 -19.95 17.27 10.70
N ASP A 36 -20.36 18.52 10.47
CA ASP A 36 -20.63 19.03 9.12
C ASP A 36 -19.33 19.24 8.32
N LYS A 37 -18.24 19.56 9.01
CA LYS A 37 -16.90 19.75 8.43
C LYS A 37 -15.85 19.12 9.32
N TYR A 38 -14.89 18.45 8.70
CA TYR A 38 -13.75 17.85 9.36
C TYR A 38 -12.46 18.57 8.97
N LYS A 39 -11.50 18.60 9.89
CA LYS A 39 -10.09 18.85 9.61
C LYS A 39 -9.41 17.49 9.46
N VAL A 40 -9.05 17.11 8.25
CA VAL A 40 -8.55 15.77 7.93
C VAL A 40 -7.08 15.85 7.55
N GLY A 41 -6.25 15.02 8.17
CA GLY A 41 -4.84 14.85 7.78
C GLY A 41 -4.70 13.91 6.59
N PHE A 42 -3.84 14.23 5.63
CA PHE A 42 -3.41 13.32 4.58
C PHE A 42 -1.89 13.40 4.42
N ALA A 43 -1.19 12.41 4.96
CA ALA A 43 0.27 12.36 5.01
C ALA A 43 0.81 11.51 3.86
N GLN A 44 0.94 12.11 2.66
CA GLN A 44 1.36 11.41 1.44
C GLN A 44 2.83 10.99 1.49
N THR A 45 3.18 9.90 0.81
CA THR A 45 4.52 9.32 0.74
C THR A 45 5.49 10.19 -0.05
N GLU A 46 5.14 10.50 -1.29
CA GLU A 46 5.91 11.29 -2.25
C GLU A 46 5.02 11.78 -3.41
N SER A 47 5.54 12.70 -4.23
CA SER A 47 4.89 13.24 -5.43
C SER A 47 5.72 13.02 -6.71
N ASN A 48 6.50 11.94 -6.76
CA ASN A 48 7.49 11.70 -7.81
C ASN A 48 6.99 10.85 -9.00
N ASN A 49 5.76 10.34 -8.96
CA ASN A 49 5.18 9.52 -10.03
C ASN A 49 3.71 9.87 -10.30
N PRO A 50 3.21 9.62 -11.52
CA PRO A 50 1.84 9.97 -11.92
C PRO A 50 0.76 9.34 -11.05
N TRP A 51 0.93 8.07 -10.65
CA TRP A 51 -0.01 7.37 -9.77
C TRP A 51 -0.21 8.12 -8.43
N ARG A 52 0.86 8.52 -7.76
CA ARG A 52 0.81 9.30 -6.50
C ARG A 52 0.24 10.70 -6.67
N LEU A 53 0.51 11.33 -7.80
CA LEU A 53 -0.06 12.64 -8.13
C LEU A 53 -1.58 12.53 -8.35
N ALA A 54 -2.05 11.47 -9.01
CA ALA A 54 -3.47 11.19 -9.20
C ALA A 54 -4.20 10.90 -7.87
N GLU A 55 -3.58 10.12 -6.98
CA GLU A 55 -4.10 9.87 -5.61
C GLU A 55 -4.21 11.18 -4.83
N THR A 56 -3.14 11.98 -4.84
CA THR A 56 -3.11 13.26 -4.16
C THR A 56 -4.23 14.19 -4.66
N LYS A 57 -4.39 14.28 -5.97
CA LYS A 57 -5.45 15.07 -6.59
C LYS A 57 -6.84 14.54 -6.22
N SER A 58 -7.05 13.22 -6.23
CA SER A 58 -8.32 12.59 -5.86
C SER A 58 -8.73 12.94 -4.43
N MET A 59 -7.78 12.86 -3.49
CA MET A 59 -8.01 13.22 -2.08
C MET A 59 -8.31 14.71 -1.90
N GLN A 60 -7.56 15.58 -2.58
CA GLN A 60 -7.77 17.03 -2.54
C GLN A 60 -9.12 17.46 -3.13
N ASP A 61 -9.48 16.92 -4.29
CA ASP A 61 -10.72 17.24 -4.99
C ASP A 61 -11.94 16.81 -4.15
N GLU A 62 -11.93 15.60 -3.57
CA GLU A 62 -13.05 15.13 -2.76
C GLU A 62 -13.16 15.90 -1.44
N ALA A 63 -12.04 16.21 -0.77
CA ALA A 63 -12.06 17.05 0.43
C ALA A 63 -12.67 18.43 0.15
N ALA A 64 -12.28 19.06 -0.96
CA ALA A 64 -12.81 20.35 -1.39
C ALA A 64 -14.31 20.27 -1.72
N LYS A 65 -14.73 19.24 -2.45
CA LYS A 65 -16.14 18.97 -2.78
C LYS A 65 -17.01 18.80 -1.54
N LEU A 66 -16.51 18.14 -0.50
CA LEU A 66 -17.21 17.93 0.78
C LEU A 66 -17.07 19.12 1.76
N GLY A 67 -16.26 20.13 1.42
CA GLY A 67 -16.01 21.29 2.26
C GLY A 67 -15.20 20.99 3.53
N HIS A 68 -14.40 19.92 3.51
CA HIS A 68 -13.48 19.57 4.58
C HIS A 68 -12.16 20.36 4.46
N GLN A 69 -11.51 20.62 5.58
CA GLN A 69 -10.15 21.17 5.58
C GLN A 69 -9.16 20.01 5.47
N LEU A 70 -8.45 19.91 4.35
CA LEU A 70 -7.38 18.93 4.19
C LEU A 70 -6.04 19.52 4.65
N VAL A 71 -5.41 18.89 5.65
CA VAL A 71 -4.02 19.12 6.02
C VAL A 71 -3.18 18.12 5.22
N TYR A 72 -2.73 18.54 4.05
CA TYR A 72 -1.89 17.73 3.17
C TYR A 72 -0.40 17.94 3.49
N THR A 73 0.36 16.85 3.52
CA THR A 73 1.82 16.87 3.53
C THR A 73 2.38 15.88 2.51
N ASP A 74 3.60 16.12 2.07
CA ASP A 74 4.38 15.24 1.21
C ASP A 74 5.66 14.84 1.95
N ALA A 75 5.89 13.55 2.17
CA ALA A 75 7.04 13.05 2.91
C ALA A 75 8.33 12.94 2.09
N ALA A 76 8.30 13.29 0.80
CA ALA A 76 9.45 13.28 -0.12
C ALA A 76 10.21 11.94 -0.10
N GLY A 77 9.49 10.82 0.00
CA GLY A 77 10.09 9.49 0.04
C GLY A 77 10.79 9.14 1.36
N SER A 78 10.50 9.86 2.44
CA SER A 78 11.10 9.62 3.77
C SER A 78 10.07 9.18 4.80
N SER A 79 10.16 7.93 5.26
CA SER A 79 9.31 7.40 6.34
C SER A 79 9.48 8.19 7.65
N ALA A 80 10.70 8.70 7.94
CA ALA A 80 10.95 9.55 9.09
C ALA A 80 10.23 10.91 8.98
N LYS A 81 10.22 11.51 7.79
CA LYS A 81 9.44 12.72 7.54
C LYS A 81 7.94 12.43 7.61
N GLN A 82 7.47 11.33 7.03
CA GLN A 82 6.06 10.95 7.07
C GLN A 82 5.57 10.75 8.51
N ALA A 83 6.36 10.10 9.36
CA ALA A 83 6.08 9.99 10.78
C ALA A 83 6.05 11.37 11.47
N SER A 84 6.94 12.28 11.10
CA SER A 84 6.94 13.67 11.63
C SER A 84 5.69 14.45 11.17
N ASP A 85 5.25 14.25 9.94
CA ASP A 85 4.05 14.85 9.39
C ASP A 85 2.79 14.38 10.14
N VAL A 86 2.66 13.07 10.39
CA VAL A 86 1.55 12.51 11.19
C VAL A 86 1.59 13.05 12.62
N ASN A 87 2.76 13.13 13.26
CA ASN A 87 2.90 13.75 14.59
C ASN A 87 2.46 15.23 14.60
N SER A 88 2.77 15.97 13.53
CA SER A 88 2.28 17.34 13.36
C SER A 88 0.75 17.39 13.24
N MET A 89 0.14 16.45 12.51
CA MET A 89 -1.33 16.34 12.41
C MET A 89 -1.97 16.02 13.77
N ILE A 90 -1.36 15.14 14.57
CA ILE A 90 -1.77 14.85 15.94
C ILE A 90 -1.72 16.12 16.80
N ALA A 91 -0.59 16.83 16.79
CA ALA A 91 -0.42 18.08 17.55
C ALA A 91 -1.40 19.19 17.11
N GLN A 92 -1.77 19.18 15.83
CA GLN A 92 -2.76 20.09 15.25
C GLN A 92 -4.21 19.73 15.56
N GLY A 93 -4.47 18.60 16.23
CA GLY A 93 -5.80 18.12 16.57
C GLY A 93 -6.68 17.89 15.34
N VAL A 94 -6.15 17.25 14.29
CA VAL A 94 -7.00 16.80 13.17
C VAL A 94 -8.03 15.79 13.66
N ASP A 95 -9.17 15.72 12.98
CA ASP A 95 -10.27 14.83 13.35
C ASP A 95 -10.04 13.37 12.92
N ALA A 96 -9.33 13.17 11.81
CA ALA A 96 -8.99 11.86 11.25
C ALA A 96 -7.74 11.99 10.37
N ILE A 97 -7.06 10.87 10.13
CA ILE A 97 -5.86 10.80 9.28
C ILE A 97 -6.04 9.74 8.21
N PHE A 98 -5.84 10.12 6.94
CA PHE A 98 -5.55 9.20 5.85
C PHE A 98 -4.03 9.06 5.71
N LEU A 99 -3.54 7.82 5.71
CA LEU A 99 -2.12 7.52 5.67
C LEU A 99 -1.85 6.39 4.67
N PRO A 100 -1.18 6.67 3.54
CA PRO A 100 -0.51 5.64 2.75
C PRO A 100 0.88 5.40 3.35
N PRO A 101 1.13 4.33 4.12
CA PRO A 101 2.45 4.12 4.74
C PRO A 101 3.49 3.89 3.65
N ARG A 102 4.57 4.70 3.62
CA ARG A 102 5.64 4.49 2.63
C ARG A 102 6.23 3.09 2.77
N GLU A 103 6.52 2.70 4.00
CA GLU A 103 7.03 1.39 4.41
C GLU A 103 6.14 0.80 5.52
N ASP A 104 6.03 -0.53 5.53
CA ASP A 104 5.09 -1.32 6.32
C ASP A 104 5.31 -1.26 7.83
N LYS A 105 6.57 -1.14 8.28
CA LYS A 105 6.98 -1.18 9.69
C LYS A 105 7.28 0.20 10.30
N PRO A 106 8.04 1.09 9.63
CA PRO A 106 8.48 2.35 10.25
C PRO A 106 7.33 3.30 10.62
N LEU A 107 6.16 3.16 9.98
CA LEU A 107 5.00 4.02 10.23
C LEU A 107 4.07 3.48 11.33
N VAL A 108 4.23 2.23 11.76
CA VAL A 108 3.38 1.64 12.81
C VAL A 108 3.39 2.46 14.11
N PRO A 109 4.55 2.90 14.65
CA PRO A 109 4.56 3.66 15.91
C PRO A 109 3.71 4.93 15.86
N VAL A 110 3.64 5.63 14.71
CA VAL A 110 2.86 6.87 14.60
C VAL A 110 1.37 6.61 14.41
N ILE A 111 0.99 5.47 13.83
CA ILE A 111 -0.41 5.00 13.80
C ILE A 111 -0.90 4.78 15.23
N LEU A 112 -0.12 4.07 16.05
CA LEU A 112 -0.45 3.84 17.46
C LEU A 112 -0.52 5.14 18.26
N ALA A 113 0.40 6.08 18.01
CA ALA A 113 0.37 7.40 18.64
C ALA A 113 -0.89 8.20 18.28
N ALA A 114 -1.33 8.17 17.02
CA ALA A 114 -2.59 8.81 16.60
C ALA A 114 -3.79 8.17 17.29
N ARG A 115 -3.84 6.84 17.36
CA ARG A 115 -4.87 6.10 18.08
C ARG A 115 -4.93 6.51 19.56
N ASP A 116 -3.79 6.52 20.22
CA ASP A 116 -3.69 6.87 21.65
C ASP A 116 -4.05 8.34 21.92
N ALA A 117 -3.87 9.22 20.92
CA ALA A 117 -4.34 10.61 20.94
C ALA A 117 -5.84 10.75 20.61
N GLY A 118 -6.55 9.66 20.36
CA GLY A 118 -7.98 9.66 20.05
C GLY A 118 -8.31 10.02 18.60
N ILE A 119 -7.35 9.90 17.68
CA ILE A 119 -7.53 10.24 16.26
C ILE A 119 -7.60 8.94 15.45
N PRO A 120 -8.72 8.64 14.78
CA PRO A 120 -8.84 7.48 13.92
C PRO A 120 -7.96 7.63 12.67
N VAL A 121 -7.22 6.56 12.36
CA VAL A 121 -6.38 6.45 11.16
C VAL A 121 -7.04 5.50 10.16
N PHE A 122 -7.07 5.89 8.90
CA PHE A 122 -7.48 5.07 7.76
C PHE A 122 -6.26 4.89 6.87
N LEU A 123 -5.86 3.64 6.63
CA LEU A 123 -4.79 3.38 5.68
C LEU A 123 -5.36 3.39 4.27
N VAL A 124 -4.66 4.06 3.35
CA VAL A 124 -5.02 4.13 1.93
C VAL A 124 -3.87 3.63 1.10
N ASP A 125 -4.16 2.92 0.00
CA ASP A 125 -3.19 2.35 -0.93
C ASP A 125 -2.25 1.30 -0.32
N ARG A 126 -1.32 1.69 0.54
CA ARG A 126 -0.42 0.79 1.24
C ARG A 126 -0.95 0.42 2.63
N ASP A 127 -0.46 -0.70 3.12
CA ASP A 127 -0.78 -1.24 4.43
C ASP A 127 0.48 -1.37 5.29
N VAL A 128 0.30 -1.75 6.55
CA VAL A 128 1.38 -1.99 7.51
C VAL A 128 1.54 -3.49 7.80
N ASP A 129 2.64 -3.84 8.46
CA ASP A 129 2.84 -5.20 8.95
C ASP A 129 1.79 -5.55 10.03
N HIS A 130 0.89 -6.48 9.71
CA HIS A 130 -0.22 -6.89 10.60
C HIS A 130 0.23 -7.61 11.87
N THR A 131 1.50 -7.99 11.98
CA THR A 131 2.07 -8.49 13.23
C THR A 131 2.34 -7.35 14.22
N MET A 132 2.40 -6.10 13.75
CA MET A 132 2.70 -4.91 14.56
C MET A 132 1.48 -4.00 14.79
N ALA A 133 0.56 -3.91 13.83
CA ALA A 133 -0.69 -3.16 13.96
C ALA A 133 -1.81 -3.79 13.13
N LYS A 134 -3.03 -3.82 13.64
CA LYS A 134 -4.17 -4.52 13.00
C LYS A 134 -5.31 -3.59 12.61
N PRO A 135 -5.94 -3.83 11.44
CA PRO A 135 -7.14 -3.10 11.05
C PRO A 135 -8.32 -3.50 11.95
N GLY A 136 -9.15 -2.53 12.33
CA GLY A 136 -10.24 -2.73 13.28
C GLY A 136 -9.81 -2.67 14.76
N GLU A 137 -8.51 -2.62 15.06
CA GLU A 137 -7.95 -2.56 16.42
C GLU A 137 -7.02 -1.35 16.61
N ASP A 138 -6.00 -1.20 15.77
CA ASP A 138 -4.98 -0.14 15.86
C ASP A 138 -5.26 1.03 14.91
N TYR A 139 -5.89 0.74 13.77
CA TYR A 139 -6.39 1.69 12.79
C TYR A 139 -7.75 1.22 12.26
N VAL A 140 -8.54 2.10 11.66
CA VAL A 140 -9.95 1.81 11.32
C VAL A 140 -10.07 0.71 10.27
N CYS A 141 -9.43 0.91 9.13
CA CYS A 141 -9.40 -0.05 8.03
C CYS A 141 -8.26 0.26 7.08
N PHE A 142 -7.93 -0.72 6.24
CA PHE A 142 -7.16 -0.53 5.03
C PHE A 142 -8.12 -0.36 3.84
N ILE A 143 -7.90 0.67 3.03
CA ILE A 143 -8.60 0.93 1.77
C ILE A 143 -7.56 0.81 0.67
N GLY A 144 -7.70 -0.14 -0.25
CA GLY A 144 -6.68 -0.38 -1.27
C GLY A 144 -6.97 -1.58 -2.14
N SER A 145 -6.03 -1.88 -3.02
CA SER A 145 -6.12 -3.04 -3.91
C SER A 145 -5.59 -4.30 -3.24
N ASP A 146 -5.84 -5.44 -3.87
CA ASP A 146 -5.32 -6.74 -3.43
C ASP A 146 -4.07 -7.06 -4.24
N PHE A 147 -2.93 -6.60 -3.74
CA PHE A 147 -1.65 -6.63 -4.45
C PHE A 147 -1.18 -8.04 -4.84
N ILE A 148 -1.54 -9.06 -4.05
CA ILE A 148 -1.27 -10.46 -4.39
C ILE A 148 -2.13 -10.87 -5.60
N GLU A 149 -3.40 -10.49 -5.60
CA GLU A 149 -4.32 -10.79 -6.70
C GLU A 149 -3.94 -10.07 -8.00
N GLU A 150 -3.56 -8.79 -7.93
CA GLU A 150 -3.07 -8.02 -9.08
C GLU A 150 -1.91 -8.75 -9.77
N ALA A 151 -0.89 -9.12 -8.99
CA ALA A 151 0.29 -9.81 -9.49
C ALA A 151 -0.02 -11.24 -9.96
N THR A 152 -0.93 -11.93 -9.29
CA THR A 152 -1.40 -13.26 -9.71
C THR A 152 -2.07 -13.18 -11.09
N ARG A 153 -2.92 -12.18 -11.34
CA ARG A 153 -3.59 -11.98 -12.64
C ARG A 153 -2.61 -11.71 -13.77
N VAL A 154 -1.56 -10.94 -13.51
CA VAL A 154 -0.45 -10.74 -14.46
C VAL A 154 0.27 -12.06 -14.75
N GLY A 155 0.56 -12.86 -13.73
CA GLY A 155 1.13 -14.20 -13.87
C GLY A 155 0.23 -15.16 -14.67
N GLU A 156 -1.07 -15.17 -14.41
CA GLU A 156 -2.05 -15.98 -15.13
C GLU A 156 -2.09 -15.62 -16.62
N TRP A 157 -2.04 -14.33 -16.93
CA TRP A 157 -1.94 -13.86 -18.31
C TRP A 157 -0.64 -14.33 -18.95
N LEU A 158 0.48 -14.23 -18.25
CA LEU A 158 1.79 -14.68 -18.75
C LEU A 158 1.77 -16.18 -19.10
N VAL A 159 1.28 -17.05 -18.22
CA VAL A 159 1.21 -18.50 -18.46
C VAL A 159 0.38 -18.84 -19.70
N LYS A 160 -0.70 -18.08 -19.96
CA LYS A 160 -1.58 -18.30 -21.11
C LYS A 160 -0.98 -17.84 -22.44
N ASN A 161 -0.11 -16.84 -22.42
CA ASN A 161 0.34 -16.14 -23.62
C ASN A 161 1.82 -16.35 -23.97
N ALA A 162 2.67 -16.67 -22.99
CA ALA A 162 4.07 -17.00 -23.24
C ALA A 162 4.24 -18.46 -23.66
N ASN A 163 5.17 -18.69 -24.58
CA ASN A 163 5.45 -20.00 -25.15
C ASN A 163 6.86 -20.46 -24.78
N GLY A 164 7.01 -21.75 -24.52
CA GLY A 164 8.31 -22.35 -24.25
C GLY A 164 8.85 -22.02 -22.86
N LYS A 165 10.15 -22.25 -22.68
CA LYS A 165 10.84 -21.89 -21.43
C LYS A 165 11.25 -20.42 -21.51
N SER A 166 10.95 -19.64 -20.47
CA SER A 166 11.23 -18.20 -20.46
C SER A 166 11.88 -17.75 -19.16
N LYS A 167 12.79 -16.80 -19.29
CA LYS A 167 13.56 -16.20 -18.20
C LYS A 167 13.04 -14.81 -17.88
N ILE A 168 12.79 -14.55 -16.60
CA ILE A 168 12.18 -13.33 -16.11
C ILE A 168 13.22 -12.53 -15.31
N ILE A 169 13.30 -11.22 -15.56
CA ILE A 169 13.88 -10.27 -14.62
C ILE A 169 12.75 -9.44 -14.01
N GLU A 170 12.86 -9.15 -12.72
CA GLU A 170 11.82 -8.45 -11.96
C GLU A 170 12.32 -7.08 -11.46
N LEU A 171 11.50 -6.04 -11.68
CA LEU A 171 11.72 -4.68 -11.19
C LEU A 171 10.77 -4.44 -10.02
N GLU A 172 11.32 -4.51 -8.80
CA GLU A 172 10.52 -4.37 -7.59
C GLU A 172 10.21 -2.90 -7.28
N GLY A 173 9.10 -2.66 -6.59
CA GLY A 173 8.77 -1.35 -6.04
C GLY A 173 9.69 -0.90 -4.90
N THR A 174 9.27 0.13 -4.17
CA THR A 174 9.95 0.60 -2.95
C THR A 174 10.15 -0.53 -1.96
N THR A 175 11.40 -0.77 -1.53
CA THR A 175 11.70 -1.75 -0.48
C THR A 175 10.94 -1.42 0.80
N GLY A 176 10.28 -2.43 1.39
CA GLY A 176 9.48 -2.26 2.60
C GLY A 176 8.05 -1.75 2.35
N ALA A 177 7.67 -1.40 1.12
CA ALA A 177 6.27 -1.11 0.81
C ALA A 177 5.44 -2.39 0.74
N SER A 178 4.21 -2.37 1.28
CA SER A 178 3.28 -3.51 1.21
C SER A 178 2.99 -3.89 -0.25
N ALA A 179 2.74 -2.90 -1.12
CA ALA A 179 2.48 -3.12 -2.54
C ALA A 179 3.62 -3.89 -3.23
N ALA A 180 4.88 -3.50 -3.00
CA ALA A 180 6.02 -4.20 -3.59
C ALA A 180 6.18 -5.63 -3.04
N THR A 181 6.00 -5.78 -1.72
CA THR A 181 6.12 -7.07 -1.03
C THR A 181 5.06 -8.06 -1.51
N ASP A 182 3.82 -7.62 -1.60
CA ASP A 182 2.69 -8.45 -1.98
C ASP A 182 2.63 -8.73 -3.49
N ARG A 183 2.97 -7.73 -4.33
CA ARG A 183 3.09 -7.93 -5.79
C ARG A 183 4.19 -8.93 -6.12
N LYS A 184 5.34 -8.85 -5.44
CA LYS A 184 6.39 -9.87 -5.55
C LYS A 184 5.87 -11.24 -5.14
N LYS A 185 5.30 -11.34 -3.95
CA LYS A 185 4.80 -12.61 -3.39
C LYS A 185 3.76 -13.26 -4.31
N GLY A 186 2.79 -12.48 -4.80
CA GLY A 186 1.74 -12.96 -5.68
C GLY A 186 2.28 -13.50 -7.01
N PHE A 187 3.20 -12.76 -7.63
CA PHE A 187 3.82 -13.19 -8.88
C PHE A 187 4.74 -14.40 -8.66
N ASP A 188 5.69 -14.33 -7.72
CA ASP A 188 6.68 -15.37 -7.46
C ASP A 188 6.02 -16.69 -7.05
N ASP A 189 5.06 -16.67 -6.12
CA ASP A 189 4.35 -17.87 -5.67
C ASP A 189 3.51 -18.50 -6.79
N PHE A 190 2.98 -17.68 -7.69
CA PHE A 190 2.24 -18.16 -8.85
C PHE A 190 3.21 -18.80 -9.86
N ILE A 191 4.26 -18.08 -10.26
CA ILE A 191 5.24 -18.51 -11.25
C ILE A 191 6.03 -19.75 -10.81
N ALA A 192 6.32 -19.91 -9.52
CA ALA A 192 6.98 -21.10 -8.98
C ALA A 192 6.23 -22.41 -9.26
N LYS A 193 4.92 -22.34 -9.55
CA LYS A 193 4.09 -23.51 -9.92
C LYS A 193 4.22 -23.87 -11.40
N HIS A 194 4.90 -23.06 -12.20
CA HIS A 194 5.02 -23.20 -13.66
C HIS A 194 6.50 -23.34 -14.06
N SER A 195 6.98 -24.58 -14.13
CA SER A 195 8.40 -24.92 -14.39
C SER A 195 8.97 -24.45 -15.73
N GLN A 196 8.12 -23.92 -16.62
CA GLN A 196 8.54 -23.25 -17.85
C GLN A 196 9.17 -21.87 -17.59
N PHE A 197 8.92 -21.25 -16.44
CA PHE A 197 9.44 -19.93 -16.11
C PHE A 197 10.56 -20.01 -15.08
N THR A 198 11.50 -19.08 -15.16
CA THR A 198 12.57 -18.93 -14.16
C THR A 198 12.85 -17.46 -13.93
N ILE A 199 12.70 -17.00 -12.70
CA ILE A 199 13.10 -15.65 -12.28
C ILE A 199 14.61 -15.66 -12.06
N LEU A 200 15.34 -14.90 -12.88
CA LEU A 200 16.81 -14.85 -12.87
C LEU A 200 17.35 -13.90 -11.81
N ALA A 201 16.73 -12.73 -11.72
CA ALA A 201 17.14 -11.66 -10.82
C ALA A 201 15.95 -10.75 -10.53
N SER A 202 16.00 -10.11 -9.37
CA SER A 202 15.00 -9.16 -8.93
C SER A 202 15.67 -8.02 -8.18
N GLN A 203 15.31 -6.78 -8.49
CA GLN A 203 15.92 -5.60 -7.88
C GLN A 203 14.94 -4.43 -7.86
N SER A 204 14.97 -3.66 -6.77
CA SER A 204 14.10 -2.50 -6.60
C SER A 204 14.45 -1.36 -7.56
N GLY A 205 13.44 -0.95 -8.33
CA GLY A 205 13.39 0.30 -9.09
C GLY A 205 12.66 1.43 -8.33
N ASP A 206 12.31 1.23 -7.06
CA ASP A 206 11.66 2.21 -6.17
C ASP A 206 10.39 2.86 -6.75
N PHE A 207 9.65 2.12 -7.60
CA PHE A 207 8.48 2.63 -8.34
C PHE A 207 8.74 3.86 -9.22
N ALA A 208 10.01 4.21 -9.49
CA ALA A 208 10.39 5.41 -10.20
C ALA A 208 10.92 5.08 -11.59
N ARG A 209 10.46 5.80 -12.62
CA ARG A 209 10.82 5.54 -14.02
C ARG A 209 12.31 5.53 -14.30
N ASP A 210 13.03 6.55 -13.84
CA ASP A 210 14.48 6.65 -14.03
C ASP A 210 15.24 5.52 -13.35
N LYS A 211 14.81 5.15 -12.14
CA LYS A 211 15.46 4.08 -11.39
C LYS A 211 15.12 2.71 -11.97
N GLY A 212 13.87 2.50 -12.40
CA GLY A 212 13.44 1.33 -13.17
C GLY A 212 14.26 1.15 -14.44
N ARG A 213 14.52 2.22 -15.20
CA ARG A 213 15.44 2.18 -16.36
C ARG A 213 16.84 1.73 -15.97
N GLN A 214 17.46 2.33 -14.95
CA GLN A 214 18.81 1.97 -14.50
C GLN A 214 18.91 0.50 -14.07
N VAL A 215 17.88 0.00 -13.37
CA VAL A 215 17.82 -1.40 -12.94
C VAL A 215 17.62 -2.32 -14.14
N ALA A 216 16.71 -1.99 -15.06
CA ALA A 216 16.52 -2.74 -16.29
C ALA A 216 17.82 -2.82 -17.10
N GLU A 217 18.54 -1.71 -17.29
CA GLU A 217 19.86 -1.69 -17.94
C GLU A 217 20.85 -2.64 -17.26
N THR A 218 20.93 -2.59 -15.93
CA THR A 218 21.83 -3.44 -15.13
C THR A 218 21.48 -4.92 -15.27
N LEU A 219 20.19 -5.26 -15.12
CA LEU A 219 19.73 -6.65 -15.17
C LEU A 219 19.81 -7.23 -16.59
N LEU A 220 19.53 -6.44 -17.64
CA LEU A 220 19.66 -6.86 -19.03
C LEU A 220 21.13 -7.06 -19.44
N GLN A 221 22.07 -6.31 -18.87
CA GLN A 221 23.50 -6.55 -19.07
C GLN A 221 23.97 -7.85 -18.40
N ALA A 222 23.47 -8.12 -17.18
CA ALA A 222 23.79 -9.35 -16.44
C ALA A 222 23.09 -10.60 -17.02
N HIS A 223 21.89 -10.41 -17.59
CA HIS A 223 21.02 -11.45 -18.12
C HIS A 223 20.53 -11.08 -19.53
N PRO A 224 21.43 -11.07 -20.54
CA PRO A 224 21.08 -10.67 -21.91
C PRO A 224 20.08 -11.63 -22.58
N ASP A 225 19.92 -12.82 -21.99
CA ASP A 225 19.00 -13.90 -22.35
C ASP A 225 17.66 -13.86 -21.58
N ALA A 226 17.36 -12.78 -20.87
CA ALA A 226 16.02 -12.54 -20.31
C ALA A 226 14.99 -12.38 -21.44
N ASP A 227 13.88 -13.09 -21.31
CA ASP A 227 12.75 -13.08 -22.27
C ASP A 227 11.63 -12.14 -21.79
N ILE A 228 11.55 -11.89 -20.49
CA ILE A 228 10.44 -11.19 -19.84
C ILE A 228 10.96 -10.21 -18.79
N ILE A 229 10.34 -9.04 -18.72
CA ILE A 229 10.44 -8.09 -17.60
C ILE A 229 9.08 -8.03 -16.90
N TYR A 230 9.06 -8.31 -15.61
CA TYR A 230 7.90 -8.00 -14.75
C TYR A 230 8.24 -6.78 -13.90
N ALA A 231 7.50 -5.70 -14.04
CA ALA A 231 7.65 -4.50 -13.23
C ALA A 231 6.48 -4.36 -12.28
N HIS A 232 6.75 -4.00 -11.01
CA HIS A 232 5.66 -3.79 -10.04
C HIS A 232 4.85 -2.52 -10.32
N ASN A 233 5.28 -1.63 -11.22
CA ASN A 233 4.43 -0.55 -11.72
C ASN A 233 4.76 -0.09 -13.16
N ASP A 234 3.84 0.69 -13.74
CA ASP A 234 3.95 1.21 -15.10
C ASP A 234 5.16 2.14 -15.29
N GLU A 235 5.49 2.99 -14.32
CA GLU A 235 6.67 3.85 -14.43
C GLU A 235 7.96 3.05 -14.63
N MET A 236 8.17 1.99 -13.85
CA MET A 236 9.35 1.14 -14.03
C MET A 236 9.30 0.36 -15.35
N ALA A 237 8.11 -0.08 -15.80
CA ALA A 237 7.93 -0.73 -17.09
C ALA A 237 8.28 0.22 -18.26
N LEU A 238 7.85 1.48 -18.19
CA LEU A 238 8.16 2.52 -19.17
C LEU A 238 9.66 2.87 -19.17
N GLY A 239 10.29 2.87 -17.98
CA GLY A 239 11.75 2.94 -17.88
C GLY A 239 12.45 1.75 -18.53
N ALA A 240 11.92 0.54 -18.38
CA ALA A 240 12.45 -0.68 -18.99
C ALA A 240 12.30 -0.70 -20.51
N ILE A 241 11.22 -0.14 -21.06
CA ILE A 241 11.05 0.11 -22.50
C ILE A 241 12.23 0.92 -23.03
N ALA A 242 12.56 2.04 -22.39
CA ALA A 242 13.68 2.89 -22.80
C ALA A 242 15.02 2.15 -22.73
N ALA A 243 15.24 1.32 -21.70
CA ALA A 243 16.44 0.49 -21.56
C ALA A 243 16.58 -0.53 -22.70
N LEU A 244 15.48 -1.19 -23.07
CA LEU A 244 15.45 -2.16 -24.17
C LEU A 244 15.72 -1.49 -25.52
N GLU A 245 15.06 -0.37 -25.80
CA GLU A 245 15.26 0.40 -27.04
C GLU A 245 16.71 0.89 -27.15
N ALA A 246 17.30 1.37 -26.05
CA ALA A 246 18.71 1.77 -26.00
C ALA A 246 19.68 0.60 -26.24
N ALA A 247 19.29 -0.62 -25.84
CA ALA A 247 20.03 -1.86 -26.11
C ALA A 247 19.79 -2.43 -27.52
N GLY A 248 19.02 -1.74 -28.37
CA GLY A 248 18.67 -2.20 -29.72
C GLY A 248 17.68 -3.38 -29.74
N LYS A 249 16.98 -3.62 -28.63
CA LYS A 249 15.89 -4.62 -28.54
C LYS A 249 14.54 -3.95 -28.79
N THR A 250 13.59 -4.73 -29.27
CA THR A 250 12.20 -4.33 -29.52
C THR A 250 11.32 -4.75 -28.33
N PRO A 251 10.84 -3.82 -27.49
CA PRO A 251 9.91 -4.13 -26.40
C PRO A 251 8.65 -4.85 -26.92
N GLY A 252 8.15 -5.82 -26.15
CA GLY A 252 6.98 -6.64 -26.50
C GLY A 252 7.21 -7.70 -27.58
N LYS A 253 8.36 -7.68 -28.27
CA LYS A 253 8.76 -8.68 -29.27
C LYS A 253 10.01 -9.46 -28.87
N ASP A 254 11.11 -8.75 -28.63
CA ASP A 254 12.37 -9.38 -28.21
C ASP A 254 12.38 -9.67 -26.71
N VAL A 255 11.67 -8.84 -25.93
CA VAL A 255 11.46 -9.02 -24.49
C VAL A 255 10.02 -8.60 -24.15
N LEU A 256 9.24 -9.52 -23.59
CA LEU A 256 7.87 -9.25 -23.14
C LEU A 256 7.91 -8.42 -21.85
N ILE A 257 7.03 -7.43 -21.73
CA ILE A 257 6.93 -6.59 -20.53
C ILE A 257 5.55 -6.75 -19.91
N LEU A 258 5.51 -6.87 -18.58
CA LEU A 258 4.32 -6.97 -17.76
C LEU A 258 4.38 -5.95 -16.65
N SER A 259 3.24 -5.39 -16.27
CA SER A 259 3.19 -4.31 -15.29
C SER A 259 1.88 -4.27 -14.50
N ILE A 260 1.82 -3.35 -13.53
CA ILE A 260 0.65 -3.02 -12.72
C ILE A 260 0.48 -1.50 -12.68
N ASP A 261 -0.76 -1.03 -12.54
CA ASP A 261 -1.26 0.34 -12.27
C ASP A 261 -2.32 0.76 -13.29
N GLY A 262 -2.02 0.72 -14.59
CA GLY A 262 -2.98 1.10 -15.63
C GLY A 262 -2.97 2.61 -15.91
N GLU A 263 -1.79 3.22 -15.90
CA GLU A 263 -1.56 4.57 -16.39
C GLU A 263 -1.90 4.66 -17.87
N LYS A 264 -2.46 5.79 -18.33
CA LYS A 264 -2.71 6.00 -19.78
C LYS A 264 -1.49 5.74 -20.65
N GLU A 265 -0.30 6.13 -20.20
CA GLU A 265 0.94 5.87 -20.95
C GLU A 265 1.28 4.38 -21.01
N GLY A 266 1.09 3.65 -19.90
CA GLY A 266 1.25 2.19 -19.85
C GLY A 266 0.24 1.46 -20.74
N VAL A 267 -1.03 1.82 -20.68
CA VAL A 267 -2.08 1.22 -21.53
C VAL A 267 -1.88 1.60 -23.00
N GLN A 268 -1.39 2.80 -23.31
CA GLN A 268 -0.98 3.16 -24.66
C GLN A 268 0.19 2.28 -25.12
N ALA A 269 1.14 1.96 -24.24
CA ALA A 269 2.24 1.05 -24.55
C ALA A 269 1.75 -0.40 -24.82
N ILE A 270 0.60 -0.82 -24.30
CA ILE A 270 -0.07 -2.07 -24.74
C ILE A 270 -0.60 -1.92 -26.17
N ILE A 271 -1.28 -0.82 -26.48
CA ILE A 271 -1.82 -0.55 -27.83
C ILE A 271 -0.69 -0.52 -28.87
N ASP A 272 0.46 0.03 -28.49
CA ASP A 272 1.66 0.11 -29.32
C ASP A 272 2.44 -1.22 -29.39
N GLY A 273 2.00 -2.24 -28.66
CA GLY A 273 2.59 -3.58 -28.63
C GLY A 273 3.90 -3.69 -27.85
N LYS A 274 4.21 -2.72 -26.97
CA LYS A 274 5.43 -2.68 -26.14
C LYS A 274 5.25 -3.36 -24.78
N ILE A 275 4.03 -3.35 -24.23
CA ILE A 275 3.64 -4.05 -23.00
C ILE A 275 2.60 -5.13 -23.34
N GLY A 276 2.74 -6.32 -22.75
CA GLY A 276 1.82 -7.43 -22.98
C GLY A 276 0.51 -7.28 -22.21
N ALA A 277 0.63 -7.02 -20.91
CA ALA A 277 -0.52 -6.84 -20.03
C ALA A 277 -0.21 -5.95 -18.81
N ILE A 278 -1.27 -5.31 -18.30
CA ILE A 278 -1.27 -4.48 -17.10
C ILE A 278 -2.50 -4.84 -16.25
N CYS A 279 -2.30 -5.20 -14.98
CA CYS A 279 -3.39 -5.15 -14.01
C CYS A 279 -3.52 -3.72 -13.48
N ALA A 280 -4.70 -3.13 -13.52
CA ALA A 280 -4.87 -1.77 -13.01
C ALA A 280 -4.77 -1.75 -11.47
N CYS A 281 -4.36 -0.62 -10.91
CA CYS A 281 -4.43 -0.28 -9.49
C CYS A 281 -4.93 1.16 -9.42
N SER A 282 -6.17 1.37 -8.96
CA SER A 282 -6.78 2.70 -9.06
C SER A 282 -6.18 3.68 -8.04
N PRO A 283 -5.71 4.87 -8.47
CA PRO A 283 -5.28 5.93 -7.56
C PRO A 283 -6.47 6.78 -7.05
N LEU A 284 -7.71 6.52 -7.48
CA LEU A 284 -8.85 7.41 -7.21
C LEU A 284 -9.49 7.18 -5.83
N PHE A 285 -8.71 7.38 -4.77
CA PHE A 285 -9.09 7.08 -3.39
C PHE A 285 -10.09 8.05 -2.77
N GLY A 286 -10.09 9.33 -3.15
CA GLY A 286 -10.85 10.41 -2.49
C GLY A 286 -12.29 10.03 -2.17
N PRO A 287 -13.15 9.77 -3.17
CA PRO A 287 -14.55 9.43 -2.95
C PRO A 287 -14.77 8.26 -1.99
N LYS A 288 -14.02 7.17 -2.15
CA LYS A 288 -14.15 5.97 -1.31
C LYS A 288 -13.64 6.22 0.11
N ALA A 289 -12.48 6.86 0.26
CA ALA A 289 -11.87 7.16 1.54
C ALA A 289 -12.77 8.07 2.40
N PHE A 290 -13.28 9.16 1.83
CA PHE A 290 -14.16 10.08 2.55
C PHE A 290 -15.55 9.47 2.82
N ALA A 291 -16.08 8.62 1.93
CA ALA A 291 -17.31 7.88 2.21
C ALA A 291 -17.13 6.91 3.39
N THR A 292 -16.02 6.17 3.44
CA THR A 292 -15.69 5.27 4.56
C THR A 292 -15.53 6.05 5.87
N MET A 293 -14.88 7.22 5.83
CA MET A 293 -14.76 8.09 7.00
C MET A 293 -16.13 8.59 7.49
N ALA A 294 -17.02 9.00 6.58
CA ALA A 294 -18.38 9.44 6.93
C ALA A 294 -19.20 8.30 7.54
N ASP A 295 -19.07 7.08 7.00
CA ASP A 295 -19.71 5.88 7.55
C ASP A 295 -19.20 5.56 8.96
N TYR A 296 -17.89 5.70 9.18
CA TYR A 296 -17.29 5.54 10.51
C TYR A 296 -17.82 6.60 11.50
N ALA A 297 -17.91 7.86 11.08
CA ALA A 297 -18.47 8.95 11.89
C ALA A 297 -19.96 8.76 12.21
N ALA A 298 -20.69 8.03 11.36
CA ALA A 298 -22.07 7.66 11.60
C ALA A 298 -22.23 6.44 12.53
N GLY A 299 -21.13 5.91 13.06
CA GLY A 299 -21.12 4.73 13.94
C GLY A 299 -21.37 3.41 13.21
N LYS A 300 -21.23 3.38 11.89
CA LYS A 300 -21.32 2.12 11.13
C LYS A 300 -20.07 1.27 11.38
N LYS A 301 -20.25 -0.05 11.40
CA LYS A 301 -19.15 -0.99 11.45
C LYS A 301 -18.42 -0.98 10.10
N ILE A 302 -17.13 -0.68 10.12
CA ILE A 302 -16.28 -0.67 8.92
C ILE A 302 -15.57 -2.02 8.80
N PRO A 303 -15.62 -2.68 7.63
CA PRO A 303 -14.79 -3.85 7.35
C PRO A 303 -13.29 -3.54 7.50
N PRO A 304 -12.46 -4.48 8.00
CA PRO A 304 -11.02 -4.26 8.13
C PRO A 304 -10.31 -3.93 6.81
N PHE A 305 -10.83 -4.45 5.69
CA PHE A 305 -10.33 -4.18 4.35
C PHE A 305 -11.47 -3.73 3.43
N ILE A 306 -11.30 -2.58 2.79
CA ILE A 306 -12.17 -2.04 1.76
C ILE A 306 -11.43 -2.15 0.42
N LYS A 307 -11.69 -3.24 -0.29
CA LYS A 307 -11.02 -3.57 -1.55
C LYS A 307 -11.39 -2.59 -2.68
N ASN A 308 -10.41 -2.20 -3.47
CA ASN A 308 -10.58 -1.56 -4.78
C ASN A 308 -10.80 -2.62 -5.86
N GLU A 309 -11.63 -2.29 -6.84
CA GLU A 309 -11.81 -3.14 -8.01
C GLU A 309 -10.77 -2.75 -9.05
N ASP A 310 -10.01 -3.74 -9.49
CA ASP A 310 -8.87 -3.56 -10.37
C ASP A 310 -9.22 -4.07 -11.77
N ALA A 311 -9.17 -3.19 -12.77
CA ALA A 311 -9.33 -3.55 -14.17
C ALA A 311 -8.12 -4.35 -14.68
N PHE A 312 -8.21 -4.89 -15.89
CA PHE A 312 -7.09 -5.56 -16.54
C PHE A 312 -7.02 -5.12 -17.99
N PHE A 313 -5.81 -4.83 -18.48
CA PHE A 313 -5.57 -4.40 -19.85
C PHE A 313 -4.61 -5.36 -20.53
N ASP A 314 -4.98 -5.78 -21.74
CA ASP A 314 -4.10 -6.43 -22.70
C ASP A 314 -4.46 -6.01 -24.13
N ALA A 315 -3.81 -6.59 -25.14
CA ALA A 315 -4.05 -6.25 -26.54
C ALA A 315 -5.51 -6.43 -26.99
N THR A 316 -6.33 -7.22 -26.28
CA THR A 316 -7.73 -7.49 -26.65
C THR A 316 -8.68 -6.37 -26.26
N ASN A 317 -8.34 -5.59 -25.23
CA ASN A 317 -9.26 -4.58 -24.68
C ASN A 317 -8.64 -3.19 -24.46
N ALA A 318 -7.31 -3.03 -24.45
CA ALA A 318 -6.64 -1.78 -24.12
C ALA A 318 -7.16 -0.57 -24.93
N LYS A 319 -7.41 -0.75 -26.23
CA LYS A 319 -7.96 0.31 -27.09
C LYS A 319 -9.43 0.64 -26.77
N LYS A 320 -10.24 -0.37 -26.45
CA LYS A 320 -11.67 -0.22 -26.19
C LYS A 320 -11.92 0.42 -24.83
N ASP A 321 -11.12 0.02 -23.84
CA ASP A 321 -11.30 0.39 -22.44
C ASP A 321 -10.28 1.47 -21.99
N PHE A 322 -9.64 2.15 -22.95
CA PHE A 322 -8.60 3.16 -22.70
C PHE A 322 -9.04 4.27 -21.74
N ASP A 323 -10.30 4.68 -21.79
CA ASP A 323 -10.84 5.74 -20.93
C ASP A 323 -10.95 5.33 -19.45
N ILE A 324 -10.81 4.04 -19.13
CA ILE A 324 -10.74 3.53 -17.76
C ILE A 324 -9.33 3.73 -17.17
N ALA A 325 -8.31 3.83 -18.01
CA ALA A 325 -6.95 4.18 -17.58
C ALA A 325 -6.92 5.61 -17.05
N PHE A 326 -6.13 5.83 -15.99
CA PHE A 326 -6.05 7.14 -15.35
C PHE A 326 -5.03 8.05 -16.02
#